data_AF-A0A7Y1UMM4-F1
#
_entry.id   AF-A0A7Y1UMM4-F1
#
_cell.length_a   1.000
_cell.length_b   1.000
_cell.length_c   1.000
_cell.angle_alpha   90.00
_cell.angle_beta   90.00
_cell.angle_gamma   90.00
#
_symmetry.space_group_name_H-M   'P 1'
#
loop_
_entity.id
_entity.type
_entity.pdbx_description
1 polymer ?
#
loop_
_entity_poly.entity_id
_entity_poly.type
_entity_poly.pdbx_seq_one_letter_code
_entity_poly.pdbx_strand_id
1 'polypeptide(L)'
;MFDVSDLANPTRIHQYTMTDGHSDVEFDHRAFLYWEATSTAFIPVQRWGWEERSGKEDYFAGAIGLELDRERGIQEIGTITHVDGADNPWAGQIRRSLVVGDTVFTLSELGISGSDLTSLEETSWVTFR
;
A
#
# COMPACT_ATOMS: atom_id res chain seq x y z
N MET A 1 5.93 -1.76 -14.11
CA MET A 1 5.34 -1.05 -15.26
C MET A 1 5.90 -1.60 -16.56
N PHE A 2 5.04 -1.74 -17.56
CA PHE A 2 5.42 -2.17 -18.90
C PHE A 2 5.06 -1.09 -19.91
N ASP A 3 5.93 -0.86 -20.89
CA ASP A 3 5.55 -0.19 -22.12
C ASP A 3 4.85 -1.20 -23.03
N VAL A 4 3.60 -0.91 -23.37
CA VAL A 4 2.72 -1.76 -24.18
C VAL A 4 2.33 -1.08 -25.51
N SER A 5 3.12 -0.10 -25.96
CA SER A 5 2.93 0.55 -27.26
C SER A 5 3.08 -0.42 -28.44
N ASP A 6 3.90 -1.49 -28.30
CA ASP A 6 3.90 -2.68 -29.14
C ASP A 6 3.34 -3.88 -28.36
N LEU A 7 2.10 -4.27 -28.66
CA LEU A 7 1.43 -5.40 -28.00
C LEU A 7 2.09 -6.75 -28.30
N ALA A 8 2.85 -6.87 -29.40
CA ALA A 8 3.58 -8.09 -29.72
C ALA A 8 4.88 -8.21 -28.90
N ASN A 9 5.44 -7.09 -28.43
CA ASN A 9 6.69 -7.04 -27.67
C ASN A 9 6.59 -6.05 -26.48
N PRO A 10 5.79 -6.36 -25.45
CA PRO A 10 5.74 -5.53 -24.25
C PRO A 10 7.11 -5.52 -23.55
N THR A 11 7.59 -4.34 -23.16
CA THR A 11 8.89 -4.19 -22.48
C THR A 11 8.71 -3.72 -21.05
N ARG A 12 9.41 -4.33 -20.09
CA ARG A 12 9.37 -3.87 -18.69
C ARG A 12 10.28 -2.65 -18.56
N ILE A 13 9.69 -1.51 -18.20
CA ILE A 13 10.42 -0.25 -18.04
C ILE A 13 10.78 0.05 -16.59
N HIS A 14 9.92 -0.35 -15.64
CA HIS A 14 10.15 -0.14 -14.21
C HIS A 14 9.64 -1.32 -13.39
N GLN A 15 10.29 -1.59 -12.27
CA GLN A 15 9.90 -2.60 -11.29
C GLN A 15 10.15 -2.05 -9.89
N TYR A 16 9.18 -2.24 -9.00
CA TYR A 16 9.32 -2.05 -7.58
C TYR A 16 9.29 -3.43 -6.91
N THR A 17 10.17 -3.64 -5.95
CA THR A 17 10.25 -4.90 -5.18
C THR A 17 10.27 -4.54 -3.71
N MET A 18 9.28 -5.05 -2.96
CA MET A 18 9.33 -5.08 -1.50
C MET A 18 10.04 -6.37 -1.07
N THR A 19 11.14 -6.26 -0.34
CA THR A 19 11.85 -7.43 0.19
C THR A 19 11.10 -8.00 1.39
N ASP A 20 11.01 -9.32 1.46
CA ASP A 20 10.34 -10.06 2.55
C ASP A 20 8.88 -9.62 2.79
N GLY A 21 8.26 -9.10 1.74
CA GLY A 21 6.90 -8.59 1.73
C GLY A 21 5.93 -9.53 1.03
N HIS A 22 4.70 -9.54 1.52
CA HIS A 22 3.54 -10.19 0.93
C HIS A 22 2.44 -9.15 0.71
N SER A 23 1.58 -9.41 -0.27
CA SER A 23 0.40 -8.58 -0.54
C SER A 23 -0.83 -9.44 -0.81
N ASP A 24 -1.99 -8.98 -0.31
CA ASP A 24 -3.28 -9.55 -0.69
C ASP A 24 -3.50 -9.53 -2.21
N VAL A 25 -2.86 -8.61 -2.94
CA VAL A 25 -2.94 -8.51 -4.41
C VAL A 25 -2.48 -9.79 -5.11
N GLU A 26 -1.60 -10.57 -4.47
CA GLU A 26 -1.11 -11.85 -5.00
C GLU A 26 -2.22 -12.89 -5.17
N PHE A 27 -3.29 -12.79 -4.38
CA PHE A 27 -4.39 -13.78 -4.35
C PHE A 27 -5.77 -13.16 -4.57
N ASP A 28 -5.91 -11.84 -4.42
CA ASP A 28 -7.13 -11.08 -4.63
C ASP A 28 -6.83 -9.76 -5.35
N HIS A 29 -7.04 -9.75 -6.67
CA HIS A 29 -6.82 -8.58 -7.53
C HIS A 29 -7.66 -7.35 -7.12
N ARG A 30 -8.71 -7.51 -6.32
CA ARG A 30 -9.54 -6.39 -5.82
C ARG A 30 -8.87 -5.61 -4.68
N ALA A 31 -7.79 -6.14 -4.12
CA ALA A 31 -6.97 -5.45 -3.14
C ALA A 31 -6.11 -4.35 -3.77
N PHE A 32 -5.86 -4.41 -5.08
CA PHE A 32 -5.11 -3.40 -5.82
C PHE A 32 -6.02 -2.24 -6.20
N LEU A 33 -5.58 -1.02 -5.90
CA LEU A 33 -6.22 0.20 -6.38
C LEU A 33 -5.21 1.02 -7.20
N TYR A 34 -5.61 1.42 -8.40
CA TYR A 34 -4.92 2.48 -9.15
C TYR A 34 -5.88 3.67 -9.30
N TRP A 35 -5.39 4.86 -8.94
CA TRP A 35 -6.11 6.11 -9.06
C TRP A 35 -5.44 7.01 -10.10
N GLU A 36 -6.12 7.18 -11.24
CA GLU A 36 -5.56 7.86 -12.40
C GLU A 36 -5.28 9.35 -12.16
N ALA A 37 -6.13 10.04 -11.38
CA ALA A 37 -6.01 11.49 -11.22
C ALA A 37 -4.71 11.92 -10.53
N THR A 38 -4.10 11.04 -9.73
CA THR A 38 -2.80 11.27 -9.06
C THR A 38 -1.72 10.29 -9.53
N SER A 39 -2.00 9.46 -10.54
CA SER A 39 -1.13 8.36 -10.97
C SER A 39 -0.61 7.50 -9.83
N THR A 40 -1.45 7.23 -8.82
CA THR A 40 -1.04 6.52 -7.60
C THR A 40 -1.64 5.12 -7.53
N ALA A 41 -0.82 4.13 -7.24
CA ALA A 41 -1.28 2.80 -6.87
C ALA A 41 -1.24 2.63 -5.34
N PHE A 42 -2.31 2.11 -4.76
CA PHE A 42 -2.35 1.71 -3.36
C PHE A 42 -2.35 0.18 -3.28
N ILE A 43 -1.37 -0.36 -2.54
CA ILE A 43 -1.16 -1.80 -2.41
C ILE A 43 -1.13 -2.15 -0.92
N PRO A 44 -2.02 -3.02 -0.41
CA PRO A 44 -1.87 -3.55 0.93
C PRO A 44 -0.63 -4.44 1.00
N VAL A 45 0.24 -4.21 1.97
CA VAL A 45 1.48 -4.94 2.14
C VAL A 45 1.70 -5.34 3.59
N GLN A 46 2.27 -6.54 3.74
CA GLN A 46 2.67 -7.14 4.99
C GLN A 46 4.14 -7.50 4.87
N ARG A 47 4.94 -7.15 5.86
CA ARG A 47 6.36 -7.50 5.92
C ARG A 47 6.67 -7.97 7.32
N TRP A 48 7.44 -9.04 7.42
CA TRP A 48 8.02 -9.49 8.67
C TRP A 48 9.48 -9.81 8.44
N GLY A 49 10.32 -9.36 9.36
CA GLY A 49 11.74 -9.61 9.34
C GLY A 49 12.30 -9.66 10.75
N TRP A 50 13.52 -10.19 10.85
CA TRP A 50 14.28 -10.24 12.08
C TRP A 50 15.53 -9.38 11.93
N GLU A 51 15.69 -8.35 12.77
CA GLU A 51 16.91 -7.54 12.76
C GLU A 51 17.96 -8.16 13.68
N GLU A 52 18.94 -8.86 13.11
CA GLU A 52 19.98 -9.57 13.87
C GLU A 52 20.77 -8.68 14.83
N ARG A 53 20.98 -7.40 14.48
CA ARG A 53 21.80 -6.48 15.29
C ARG A 53 21.09 -5.98 16.54
N SER A 54 19.78 -5.71 16.47
CA SER A 54 19.01 -5.30 17.64
C SER A 54 18.35 -6.46 18.37
N GLY A 55 18.25 -7.63 17.73
CA GLY A 55 17.53 -8.80 18.24
C GLY A 55 16.02 -8.54 18.35
N LYS A 56 15.46 -7.72 17.45
CA LYS A 56 14.05 -7.36 17.44
C LYS A 56 13.38 -7.78 16.15
N GLU A 57 12.10 -8.08 16.25
CA GLU A 57 11.21 -8.24 15.11
C GLU A 57 10.96 -6.87 14.45
N ASP A 58 11.00 -6.86 13.13
CA ASP A 58 10.62 -5.74 12.28
C ASP A 58 9.37 -6.17 11.52
N TYR A 59 8.27 -5.46 11.72
CA TYR A 59 6.99 -5.78 11.11
C TYR A 59 6.39 -4.55 10.45
N PHE A 60 5.65 -4.78 9.38
CA PHE A 60 4.79 -3.80 8.77
C PHE A 60 3.50 -4.48 8.31
N ALA A 61 2.36 -3.89 8.62
CA ALA A 61 1.07 -4.28 8.07
C ALA A 61 0.26 -3.01 7.78
N GLY A 62 0.03 -2.75 6.51
CA GLY A 62 -0.58 -1.50 6.08
C GLY A 62 -0.76 -1.45 4.57
N ALA A 63 -0.82 -0.25 4.03
CA ALA A 63 -0.85 0.00 2.60
C ALA A 63 0.26 0.95 2.22
N ILE A 64 0.86 0.73 1.05
CA ILE A 64 1.84 1.62 0.45
C ILE A 64 1.19 2.41 -0.68
N GLY A 65 1.45 3.71 -0.73
CA GLY A 65 1.15 4.57 -1.87
C GLY A 65 2.36 4.62 -2.82
N LEU A 66 2.15 4.28 -4.09
CA LEU A 66 3.17 4.30 -5.13
C LEU A 66 2.77 5.27 -6.25
N GLU A 67 3.48 6.39 -6.37
CA GLU A 67 3.39 7.25 -7.56
C GLU A 67 4.05 6.54 -8.75
N LEU A 68 3.33 6.52 -9.88
CA LEU A 68 3.76 5.89 -11.11
C LEU A 68 4.09 6.95 -12.16
N ASP A 69 5.35 6.98 -12.58
CA ASP A 69 5.85 7.87 -13.60
C ASP A 69 6.63 7.08 -14.66
N ARG A 70 6.41 7.39 -15.94
CA ARG A 70 7.06 6.66 -17.04
C ARG A 70 8.56 6.90 -17.09
N GLU A 71 9.02 8.10 -16.75
CA GLU A 71 10.43 8.49 -16.79
C GLU A 71 11.09 8.32 -15.43
N ARG A 72 10.44 8.81 -14.37
CA ARG A 72 10.96 8.79 -12.99
C ARG A 72 10.76 7.44 -12.28
N GLY A 73 9.93 6.56 -12.82
CA GLY A 73 9.71 5.21 -12.31
C GLY A 73 8.61 5.10 -11.26
N ILE A 74 8.76 4.12 -10.36
CA ILE A 74 7.80 3.83 -9.29
C ILE A 74 8.38 4.40 -7.99
N GLN A 75 7.68 5.34 -7.37
CA GLN A 75 8.14 6.03 -6.17
C GLN A 75 7.15 5.84 -5.03
N GLU A 76 7.66 5.45 -3.87
CA GLU A 76 6.85 5.40 -2.65
C GLU A 76 6.57 6.82 -2.15
N ILE A 77 5.29 7.18 -2.03
CA ILE A 77 4.86 8.47 -1.48
C ILE A 77 4.56 8.41 0.02
N GLY A 78 4.40 7.21 0.56
CA GLY A 78 4.23 6.96 1.98
C GLY A 78 3.47 5.67 2.27
N THR A 79 3.19 5.46 3.55
CA THR A 79 2.46 4.31 4.05
C THR A 79 1.28 4.72 4.93
N ILE A 80 0.26 3.87 4.98
CA ILE A 80 -0.91 4.00 5.85
C ILE A 80 -0.96 2.76 6.75
N THR A 81 -1.13 2.97 8.05
CA THR A 81 -1.29 1.91 9.06
C THR A 81 -2.58 2.12 9.86
N HIS A 82 -3.20 1.04 10.32
CA HIS A 82 -4.41 1.08 11.16
C HIS A 82 -4.10 0.83 12.64
N VAL A 83 -2.83 0.55 12.97
CA VAL A 83 -2.34 0.36 14.34
C VAL A 83 -0.98 1.02 14.45
N ASP A 84 -0.85 1.94 15.40
CA ASP A 84 0.45 2.31 15.96
C ASP A 84 0.58 1.63 17.32
N GLY A 85 1.44 0.61 17.41
CA GLY A 85 1.80 -0.01 18.68
C GLY A 85 0.79 -1.01 19.28
N ALA A 86 0.02 -1.74 18.47
CA ALA A 86 -0.80 -2.85 18.95
C ALA A 86 0.03 -4.07 19.36
N ASP A 87 -0.42 -4.81 20.38
CA ASP A 87 0.18 -6.10 20.79
C ASP A 87 0.21 -7.14 19.66
N ASN A 88 -0.69 -7.00 18.66
CA ASN A 88 -0.71 -7.80 17.44
C ASN A 88 -0.49 -6.90 16.21
N PRO A 89 0.69 -6.95 15.57
CA PRO A 89 1.00 -6.12 14.41
C PRO A 89 0.13 -6.44 13.19
N TRP A 90 -0.49 -7.63 13.14
CA TRP A 90 -1.33 -8.06 12.03
C TRP A 90 -2.79 -7.59 12.13
N ALA A 91 -3.22 -7.14 13.31
CA ALA A 91 -4.60 -6.72 13.52
C ALA A 91 -5.00 -5.55 12.61
N GLY A 92 -4.04 -4.66 12.29
CA GLY A 92 -4.24 -3.53 11.39
C GLY A 92 -4.07 -3.84 9.91
N GLN A 93 -4.03 -5.11 9.48
CA GLN A 93 -3.84 -5.45 8.07
C GLN A 93 -4.90 -4.79 7.20
N ILE A 94 -4.46 -3.84 6.36
CA ILE A 94 -5.33 -3.20 5.37
C ILE A 94 -5.64 -4.22 4.28
N ARG A 95 -6.92 -4.32 3.93
CA ARG A 95 -7.46 -5.27 2.94
C ARG A 95 -7.89 -4.56 1.66
N ARG A 96 -8.37 -3.31 1.77
CA ARG A 96 -8.91 -2.53 0.65
C ARG A 96 -8.53 -1.07 0.78
N SER A 97 -8.43 -0.43 -0.37
CA SER A 97 -8.32 1.02 -0.51
C SER A 97 -9.41 1.51 -1.47
N LEU A 98 -9.92 2.72 -1.26
CA LEU A 98 -10.86 3.41 -2.14
C LEU A 98 -10.58 4.91 -2.10
N VAL A 99 -10.63 5.60 -3.23
CA VAL A 99 -10.57 7.08 -3.25
C VAL A 99 -11.96 7.67 -3.39
N VAL A 100 -12.26 8.68 -2.56
CA VAL A 100 -13.46 9.52 -2.68
C VAL A 100 -13.03 10.98 -2.51
N GLY A 101 -13.15 11.78 -3.56
CA GLY A 101 -12.68 13.16 -3.55
C GLY A 101 -11.16 13.23 -3.39
N ASP A 102 -10.71 13.96 -2.37
CA ASP A 102 -9.32 14.15 -1.95
C ASP A 102 -8.89 13.19 -0.84
N THR A 103 -9.72 12.19 -0.51
CA THR A 103 -9.47 11.24 0.58
C THR A 103 -9.24 9.83 0.04
N VAL A 104 -8.19 9.16 0.52
CA VAL A 104 -8.03 7.71 0.39
C VAL A 104 -8.56 7.04 1.65
N PHE A 105 -9.60 6.22 1.50
CA PHE A 105 -10.12 5.37 2.54
C PHE A 105 -9.42 4.02 2.49
N THR A 106 -9.03 3.53 3.65
CA THR A 106 -8.44 2.20 3.84
C THR A 106 -9.27 1.41 4.85
N LEU A 107 -9.39 0.11 4.60
CA LEU A 107 -10.25 -0.79 5.38
C LEU A 107 -9.42 -1.94 5.96
N SER A 108 -9.52 -2.17 7.26
CA SER A 108 -9.04 -3.39 7.93
C SER A 108 -10.18 -4.02 8.73
N GLU A 109 -9.89 -5.11 9.45
CA GLU A 109 -10.84 -5.72 10.39
C GLU A 109 -11.15 -4.82 11.60
N LEU A 110 -10.28 -3.84 11.90
CA LEU A 110 -10.46 -2.91 13.01
C LEU A 110 -11.40 -1.75 12.68
N GLY A 111 -11.52 -1.41 11.40
CA GLY A 111 -12.22 -0.21 10.98
C GLY A 111 -11.81 0.35 9.63
N ILE A 112 -12.24 1.58 9.39
CA ILE A 112 -11.95 2.37 8.19
C ILE A 112 -11.20 3.63 8.61
N SER A 113 -10.03 3.85 8.04
CA SER A 113 -9.32 5.14 8.10
C SER A 113 -9.59 5.94 6.83
N GLY A 114 -9.68 7.27 6.95
CA GLY A 114 -9.61 8.19 5.81
C GLY A 114 -8.36 9.05 5.94
N SER A 115 -7.53 9.08 4.90
CA SER A 115 -6.30 9.88 4.83
C SER A 115 -6.34 10.86 3.66
N ASP A 116 -5.63 11.98 3.77
CA ASP A 116 -5.39 12.86 2.62
C ASP A 116 -4.72 12.09 1.48
N LEU A 117 -5.21 12.24 0.26
CA LEU A 117 -4.77 11.46 -0.90
C LEU A 117 -3.30 11.70 -1.28
N THR A 118 -2.74 12.85 -0.92
CA THR A 118 -1.37 13.24 -1.29
C THR A 118 -0.40 13.04 -0.14
N SER A 119 -0.71 13.54 1.06
CA SER A 119 0.18 13.42 2.22
C SER A 119 0.06 12.08 2.93
N LEU A 120 -1.04 11.35 2.70
CA LEU A 120 -1.42 10.12 3.40
C LEU A 120 -1.62 10.28 4.91
N GLU A 121 -1.64 11.53 5.41
CA GLU A 121 -1.93 11.83 6.81
C GLU A 121 -3.38 11.44 7.15
N GLU A 122 -3.57 10.72 8.26
CA GLU A 122 -4.90 10.33 8.73
C GLU A 122 -5.73 11.58 9.09
N THR A 123 -6.94 11.63 8.55
CA THR A 123 -7.93 12.70 8.80
C THR A 123 -9.13 12.20 9.60
N SER A 124 -9.40 10.90 9.58
CA SER A 124 -10.55 10.30 10.28
C SER A 124 -10.37 8.80 10.50
N TRP A 125 -11.02 8.29 11.56
CA TRP A 125 -11.04 6.87 11.90
C TRP A 125 -12.44 6.44 12.36
N VAL A 126 -12.92 5.31 11.85
CA VAL A 126 -14.16 4.66 12.29
C VAL A 126 -13.87 3.21 12.65
N THR A 127 -14.02 2.87 13.93
CA THR A 127 -13.84 1.50 14.43
C THR A 127 -15.07 0.63 14.19
N PHE A 128 -14.86 -0.66 13.91
CA PHE A 128 -15.92 -1.66 13.94
C PHE A 128 -16.18 -2.16 15.36
N ARG A 129 -17.43 -2.50 15.66
CA ARG A 129 -17.91 -3.00 16.96
C ARG A 129 -18.44 -4.41 16.84
#